data_AF-A0A7Z8ZBV9-F1
#
_entry.id   AF-A0A7Z8ZBV9-F1
#
_cell.length_a   1.000
_cell.length_b   1.000
_cell.length_c   1.000
_cell.angle_alpha   90.00
_cell.angle_beta   90.00
_cell.angle_gamma   90.00
#
_symmetry.space_group_name_H-M   'P 1'
#
loop_
_entity.id
_entity.type
_entity.pdbx_description
1 polymer ?
#
loop_
_entity_poly.entity_id
_entity_poly.type
_entity_poly.pdbx_seq_one_letter_code
_entity_poly.pdbx_strand_id
1 'polypeptide(L)'
;MGGEPTFISIDDMDSAQWNTEALGKDKLRLAKDLLLRLKAQFSHGGLLHYGQGKWYPGEEVPRWALGCFWRTDGEALWHDPELVARVDRDYGHGIADAERFGQTLCQQLGIDAGYLQPGYEDALYYLWLERALPEGADPRKASLDDDLERRRLASLLSRGMESATGYILPVEFDGQEWRSSRWPMRGGLITLIPGDSAMGYRLPLNSLPPLTEDERVVERDPFEPREPLPVFAIGEEAATTVAQQALQQQKSAVNGSKSVVRTALCLEPREGKLHLFLPPVTHLENYVALIHAVEATASALQLPVVIEGYEPPKDARLQKLLLTPDPGVIEVNIHPASHWDELVHNIETLYEQAQQTRLGAEKFMLDGRHTGTGAVTT
;
A
#
# COMPACT_ATOMS: atom_id res chain seq x y z
N MET A 1 2.43 25.01 -9.14
CA MET A 1 2.94 24.24 -10.30
C MET A 1 3.61 22.98 -9.79
N GLY A 2 3.53 21.87 -10.51
CA GLY A 2 4.27 20.63 -10.21
C GLY A 2 5.18 20.25 -11.38
N GLY A 3 6.00 19.23 -11.20
CA GLY A 3 6.86 18.68 -12.24
C GLY A 3 6.94 17.15 -12.14
N GLU A 4 7.31 16.52 -13.25
CA GLU A 4 7.51 15.07 -13.38
C GLU A 4 8.96 14.77 -13.83
N PRO A 5 10.00 15.20 -13.08
CA PRO A 5 11.38 14.89 -13.42
C PRO A 5 11.64 13.38 -13.40
N THR A 6 12.48 12.94 -14.33
CA THR A 6 12.82 11.53 -14.53
C THR A 6 14.30 11.29 -14.24
N PHE A 7 14.61 10.16 -13.62
CA PHE A 7 15.97 9.82 -13.19
C PHE A 7 16.38 8.42 -13.62
N ILE A 8 17.67 8.23 -13.87
CA ILE A 8 18.32 6.94 -14.15
C ILE A 8 19.50 6.71 -13.22
N SER A 9 19.94 5.45 -13.07
CA SER A 9 21.16 5.17 -12.30
C SER A 9 22.39 5.74 -12.98
N ILE A 10 23.29 6.33 -12.19
CA ILE A 10 24.61 6.77 -12.67
C ILE A 10 25.65 5.64 -12.67
N ASP A 11 25.37 4.55 -11.96
CA ASP A 11 26.27 3.40 -11.84
C ASP A 11 26.02 2.33 -12.91
N ASP A 12 24.78 2.24 -13.37
CA ASP A 12 24.32 1.27 -14.35
C ASP A 12 23.38 1.97 -15.33
N MET A 13 23.90 2.36 -16.49
CA MET A 13 23.13 3.03 -17.55
C MET A 13 22.71 2.06 -18.67
N ASP A 14 23.25 0.84 -18.68
CA ASP A 14 23.17 -0.09 -19.81
C ASP A 14 22.20 -1.25 -19.57
N SER A 15 21.89 -1.58 -18.31
CA SER A 15 20.96 -2.69 -18.05
C SER A 15 19.55 -2.43 -18.55
N ALA A 16 18.80 -3.51 -18.74
CA ALA A 16 17.45 -3.46 -19.31
C ALA A 16 16.52 -2.55 -18.49
N GLN A 17 16.57 -2.58 -17.16
CA GLN A 17 15.80 -1.68 -16.28
C GLN A 17 16.04 -0.19 -16.55
N TRP A 18 17.18 0.24 -17.10
CA TRP A 18 17.48 1.64 -17.41
C TRP A 18 17.40 1.98 -18.91
N ASN A 19 16.96 1.01 -19.72
CA ASN A 19 16.82 1.17 -21.17
C ASN A 19 15.42 0.82 -21.69
N THR A 20 14.92 -0.38 -21.36
CA THR A 20 13.73 -0.97 -21.98
C THR A 20 12.69 -1.41 -20.96
N GLU A 21 13.12 -1.92 -19.81
CA GLU A 21 12.23 -2.45 -18.78
C GLU A 21 11.76 -1.34 -17.85
N ALA A 22 10.48 -1.42 -17.46
CA ALA A 22 9.94 -0.54 -16.45
C ALA A 22 10.39 -0.98 -15.05
N LEU A 23 10.43 -2.29 -14.77
CA LEU A 23 10.76 -2.82 -13.46
C LEU A 23 12.23 -3.25 -13.36
N GLY A 24 12.73 -3.39 -12.14
CA GLY A 24 14.09 -3.82 -11.87
C GLY A 24 14.41 -3.78 -10.39
N LYS A 25 15.21 -4.73 -9.90
CA LYS A 25 15.55 -4.84 -8.46
C LYS A 25 16.31 -3.61 -7.98
N ASP A 26 17.33 -3.18 -8.73
CA ASP A 26 18.10 -1.98 -8.38
C ASP A 26 17.29 -0.71 -8.58
N LYS A 27 16.47 -0.63 -9.64
CA LYS A 27 15.56 0.50 -9.82
C LYS A 27 14.64 0.68 -8.61
N LEU A 28 14.00 -0.39 -8.14
CA LEU A 28 13.14 -0.34 -6.95
C LEU A 28 13.92 0.03 -5.68
N ARG A 29 15.14 -0.49 -5.52
CA ARG A 29 16.02 -0.14 -4.38
C ARG A 29 16.36 1.34 -4.37
N LEU A 30 16.86 1.88 -5.48
CA LEU A 30 17.21 3.29 -5.62
C LEU A 30 16.01 4.21 -5.44
N ALA A 31 14.84 3.85 -5.99
CA ALA A 31 13.61 4.60 -5.81
C ALA A 31 13.19 4.68 -4.32
N LYS A 32 13.34 3.59 -3.56
CA LYS A 32 13.06 3.57 -2.12
C LYS A 32 14.03 4.43 -1.32
N ASP A 33 15.33 4.34 -1.63
CA ASP A 33 16.34 5.17 -0.99
C ASP A 33 16.06 6.67 -1.23
N LEU A 34 15.67 7.02 -2.46
CA LEU A 34 15.26 8.38 -2.81
C LEU A 34 13.99 8.80 -2.06
N LEU A 35 12.96 7.96 -2.02
CA LEU A 35 11.72 8.22 -1.29
C LEU A 35 11.99 8.55 0.19
N LEU A 36 12.84 7.76 0.86
CA LEU A 36 13.18 7.98 2.28
C LEU A 36 13.86 9.34 2.50
N ARG A 37 14.74 9.75 1.58
CA ARG A 37 15.41 11.06 1.64
C ARG A 37 14.44 12.20 1.37
N LEU A 38 13.60 12.09 0.34
CA LEU A 38 12.61 13.11 0.03
C LEU A 38 11.57 13.25 1.14
N LYS A 39 11.16 12.14 1.76
CA LYS A 39 10.34 12.16 2.98
C LYS A 39 10.99 13.02 4.06
N ALA A 40 12.28 12.83 4.32
CA ALA A 40 12.99 13.58 5.36
C ALA A 40 13.13 15.08 5.06
N GLN A 41 13.16 15.47 3.77
CA GLN A 41 13.26 16.87 3.36
C GLN A 41 11.90 17.58 3.33
N PHE A 42 10.87 16.93 2.79
CA PHE A 42 9.59 17.56 2.49
C PHE A 42 8.48 17.28 3.51
N SER A 43 8.64 16.26 4.35
CA SER A 43 7.60 15.89 5.30
C SER A 43 8.13 15.81 6.73
N HIS A 44 7.32 16.31 7.66
CA HIS A 44 7.47 16.01 9.08
C HIS A 44 6.45 14.93 9.44
N GLY A 45 6.90 13.72 9.77
CA GLY A 45 5.99 12.62 10.10
C GLY A 45 5.12 12.11 8.94
N GLY A 46 5.62 12.16 7.69
CA GLY A 46 4.89 11.64 6.54
C GLY A 46 4.67 10.11 6.60
N LEU A 47 3.58 9.64 6.02
CA LEU A 47 3.25 8.22 5.84
C LEU A 47 3.85 7.71 4.52
N LEU A 48 4.63 6.64 4.58
CA LEU A 48 5.05 5.91 3.38
C LEU A 48 4.00 4.88 2.97
N HIS A 49 3.73 4.81 1.67
CA HIS A 49 2.74 3.90 1.09
C HIS A 49 3.32 3.20 -0.13
N TYR A 50 3.16 1.88 -0.20
CA TYR A 50 3.67 1.02 -1.27
C TYR A 50 2.51 0.51 -2.12
N GLY A 51 2.11 1.29 -3.13
CA GLY A 51 0.96 1.02 -3.97
C GLY A 51 1.29 0.33 -5.30
N GLN A 52 0.23 0.09 -6.07
CA GLN A 52 0.30 -0.31 -7.48
C GLN A 52 0.13 0.93 -8.37
N GLY A 53 1.00 1.04 -9.38
CA GLY A 53 0.98 2.04 -10.42
C GLY A 53 0.24 1.55 -11.67
N LYS A 54 0.62 2.11 -12.83
CA LYS A 54 0.02 1.77 -14.13
C LYS A 54 0.27 0.29 -14.47
N TRP A 55 -0.70 -0.33 -15.14
CA TRP A 55 -0.60 -1.69 -15.66
C TRP A 55 -0.81 -1.66 -17.17
N TYR A 56 0.19 -2.11 -17.93
CA TYR A 56 0.12 -2.12 -19.39
C TYR A 56 -0.14 -3.54 -19.93
N PRO A 57 -0.82 -3.67 -21.09
CA PRO A 57 -1.04 -4.96 -21.73
C PRO A 57 0.28 -5.71 -21.96
N GLY A 58 0.31 -6.98 -21.54
CA GLY A 58 1.48 -7.85 -21.66
C GLY A 58 2.39 -7.87 -20.43
N GLU A 59 2.20 -6.98 -19.45
CA GLU A 59 2.88 -7.07 -18.15
C GLU A 59 2.12 -8.06 -17.24
N GLU A 60 2.84 -8.94 -16.55
CA GLU A 60 2.22 -9.94 -15.64
C GLU A 60 1.55 -9.28 -14.41
N VAL A 61 2.13 -8.19 -13.90
CA VAL A 61 1.66 -7.46 -12.72
C VAL A 61 1.72 -5.95 -12.95
N PRO A 62 0.85 -5.17 -12.28
CA PRO A 62 0.96 -3.72 -12.26
C PRO A 62 2.34 -3.29 -11.73
N ARG A 63 2.82 -2.16 -12.24
CA ARG A 63 4.05 -1.55 -11.75
C ARG A 63 3.92 -1.11 -10.29
N TRP A 64 5.03 -0.87 -9.60
CA TRP A 64 4.97 -0.30 -8.25
C TRP A 64 4.73 1.21 -8.29
N ALA A 65 4.14 1.77 -7.24
CA ALA A 65 4.06 3.20 -6.99
C ALA A 65 4.42 3.48 -5.53
N LEU A 66 5.49 4.24 -5.30
CA LEU A 66 5.96 4.55 -3.95
C LEU A 66 5.49 5.95 -3.58
N GLY A 67 4.67 6.06 -2.54
CA GLY A 67 4.13 7.34 -2.09
C GLY A 67 4.65 7.77 -0.74
N CYS A 68 4.74 9.09 -0.57
CA CYS A 68 4.84 9.73 0.73
C CYS A 68 3.71 10.76 0.84
N PHE A 69 2.94 10.67 1.93
CA PHE A 69 1.79 11.53 2.22
C PHE A 69 2.04 12.28 3.53
N TRP A 70 1.68 13.56 3.61
CA TRP A 70 1.81 14.34 4.84
C TRP A 70 0.73 15.40 4.94
N ARG A 71 0.47 15.85 6.17
CA ARG A 71 -0.56 16.84 6.44
C ARG A 71 -0.03 18.25 6.20
N THR A 72 -0.90 19.11 5.69
CA THR A 72 -0.58 20.53 5.47
C THR A 72 -0.57 21.34 6.76
N ASP A 73 -1.12 20.81 7.85
CA ASP A 73 -1.11 21.43 9.18
C ASP A 73 0.18 21.16 9.99
N GLY A 74 1.09 20.34 9.45
CA GLY A 74 2.39 20.02 10.07
C GLY A 74 2.34 18.89 11.10
N GLU A 75 1.17 18.36 11.42
CA GLU A 75 1.02 17.20 12.29
C GLU A 75 1.45 15.91 11.58
N ALA A 76 1.94 14.93 12.34
CA ALA A 76 2.40 13.67 11.78
C ALA A 76 1.21 12.78 11.35
N LEU A 77 1.35 12.11 10.21
CA LEU A 77 0.54 10.93 9.88
C LEU A 77 1.16 9.65 10.44
N TRP A 78 2.48 9.65 10.61
CA TRP A 78 3.26 8.54 11.14
C TRP A 78 4.41 9.11 11.97
N HIS A 79 4.45 8.77 13.25
CA HIS A 79 5.34 9.35 14.25
C HIS A 79 6.68 8.60 14.35
N ASP A 80 6.66 7.27 14.41
CA ASP A 80 7.83 6.45 14.69
C ASP A 80 8.41 5.83 13.42
N PRO A 81 9.51 6.39 12.86
CA PRO A 81 10.10 5.88 11.63
C PRO A 81 10.66 4.45 11.75
N GLU A 82 10.95 3.95 12.96
CA GLU A 82 11.46 2.59 13.15
C GLU A 82 10.39 1.52 12.91
N LEU A 83 9.11 1.89 13.04
CA LEU A 83 7.96 1.03 12.77
C LEU A 83 7.60 0.92 11.29
N VAL A 84 8.28 1.68 10.41
CA VAL A 84 8.16 1.48 8.97
C VAL A 84 9.15 0.42 8.53
N ALA A 85 8.64 -0.72 8.07
CA ALA A 85 9.48 -1.83 7.64
C ALA A 85 10.34 -1.46 6.42
N ARG A 86 11.64 -1.72 6.52
CA ARG A 86 12.57 -1.59 5.40
C ARG A 86 12.43 -2.75 4.44
N VAL A 87 12.47 -2.46 3.14
CA VAL A 87 12.24 -3.51 2.13
C VAL A 87 13.46 -4.40 1.89
N ASP A 88 14.66 -3.94 2.24
CA ASP A 88 15.90 -4.71 2.14
C ASP A 88 16.23 -5.51 3.41
N ARG A 89 15.32 -5.51 4.40
CA ARG A 89 15.48 -6.23 5.66
C ARG A 89 14.41 -7.30 5.80
N ASP A 90 14.83 -8.50 6.14
CA ASP A 90 13.96 -9.57 6.63
C ASP A 90 13.80 -9.42 8.15
N TYR A 91 12.56 -9.24 8.62
CA TYR A 91 12.24 -9.11 10.05
C TYR A 91 11.77 -10.45 10.66
N GLY A 92 11.68 -11.51 9.86
CA GLY A 92 11.19 -12.82 10.26
C GLY A 92 9.68 -12.87 10.52
N HIS A 93 8.92 -11.87 10.07
CA HIS A 93 7.49 -11.82 10.33
C HIS A 93 6.73 -12.92 9.59
N GLY A 94 5.94 -13.69 10.34
CA GLY A 94 5.18 -14.82 9.83
C GLY A 94 3.67 -14.70 10.07
N ILE A 95 2.94 -15.79 9.80
CA ILE A 95 1.47 -15.82 9.93
C ILE A 95 1.00 -15.61 11.37
N ALA A 96 1.78 -16.08 12.36
CA ALA A 96 1.49 -15.87 13.77
C ALA A 96 1.61 -14.38 14.17
N ASP A 97 2.54 -13.64 13.56
CA ASP A 97 2.65 -12.19 13.78
C ASP A 97 1.47 -11.44 13.17
N ALA A 98 1.02 -11.84 11.99
CA ALA A 98 -0.16 -11.27 11.35
C ALA A 98 -1.44 -11.51 12.17
N GLU A 99 -1.58 -12.70 12.76
CA GLU A 99 -2.70 -13.01 13.67
C GLU A 99 -2.67 -12.12 14.90
N ARG A 100 -1.52 -12.07 15.58
CA ARG A 100 -1.33 -11.27 16.79
C ARG A 100 -1.57 -9.78 16.51
N PHE A 101 -1.03 -9.27 15.40
CA PHE A 101 -1.27 -7.89 14.97
C PHE A 101 -2.74 -7.63 14.73
N GLY A 102 -3.43 -8.51 13.98
CA GLY A 102 -4.86 -8.37 13.71
C GLY A 102 -5.72 -8.38 14.98
N GLN A 103 -5.40 -9.25 15.94
CA GLN A 103 -6.10 -9.30 17.23
C GLN A 103 -5.90 -8.03 18.05
N THR A 104 -4.67 -7.51 18.14
CA THR A 104 -4.39 -6.24 18.83
C THR A 104 -5.02 -5.05 18.11
N LEU A 105 -5.02 -5.03 16.78
CA LEU A 105 -5.70 -3.99 16.00
C LEU A 105 -7.21 -4.00 16.23
N CYS A 106 -7.83 -5.16 16.34
CA CYS A 106 -9.25 -5.27 16.70
C CYS A 106 -9.53 -4.60 18.05
N GLN A 107 -8.66 -4.80 19.05
CA GLN A 107 -8.78 -4.13 20.35
C GLN A 107 -8.67 -2.61 20.23
N GLN A 108 -7.70 -2.10 19.45
CA GLN A 108 -7.53 -0.66 19.21
C GLN A 108 -8.75 -0.01 18.52
N LEU A 109 -9.42 -0.75 17.65
CA LEU A 109 -10.61 -0.28 16.93
C LEU A 109 -11.92 -0.51 17.69
N GLY A 110 -11.90 -1.24 18.83
CA GLY A 110 -13.13 -1.63 19.53
C GLY A 110 -13.94 -2.72 18.81
N ILE A 111 -13.31 -3.50 17.94
CA ILE A 111 -13.94 -4.57 17.15
C ILE A 111 -13.69 -5.93 17.82
N ASP A 112 -14.68 -6.81 17.81
CA ASP A 112 -14.52 -8.21 18.27
C ASP A 112 -13.52 -8.96 17.36
N ALA A 113 -12.46 -9.53 17.96
CA ALA A 113 -11.44 -10.28 17.23
C ALA A 113 -11.99 -11.51 16.48
N GLY A 114 -13.20 -11.99 16.81
CA GLY A 114 -13.93 -13.03 16.10
C GLY A 114 -14.38 -12.66 14.69
N TYR A 115 -14.20 -11.40 14.26
CA TYR A 115 -14.37 -10.96 12.88
C TYR A 115 -13.10 -11.06 12.03
N LEU A 116 -11.92 -11.21 12.66
CA LEU A 116 -10.66 -11.46 11.98
C LEU A 116 -10.68 -12.88 11.39
N GLN A 117 -10.62 -12.99 10.06
CA GLN A 117 -10.79 -14.27 9.35
C GLN A 117 -9.55 -14.60 8.52
N PRO A 118 -9.05 -15.84 8.55
CA PRO A 118 -7.92 -16.25 7.71
C PRO A 118 -8.33 -16.33 6.23
N GLY A 119 -7.45 -15.85 5.35
CA GLY A 119 -7.56 -16.01 3.91
C GLY A 119 -6.60 -17.10 3.40
N TYR A 120 -7.04 -17.87 2.41
CA TYR A 120 -6.30 -19.02 1.87
C TYR A 120 -6.14 -18.90 0.36
N GLU A 121 -5.04 -19.43 -0.18
CA GLU A 121 -4.91 -19.63 -1.62
C GLU A 121 -5.90 -20.70 -2.15
N ASP A 122 -6.27 -20.60 -3.42
CA ASP A 122 -7.12 -21.60 -4.08
C ASP A 122 -6.33 -22.88 -4.40
N ALA A 123 -6.37 -23.83 -3.47
CA ALA A 123 -5.68 -25.11 -3.63
C ALA A 123 -6.12 -25.87 -4.89
N LEU A 124 -7.39 -25.79 -5.31
CA LEU A 124 -7.88 -26.51 -6.48
C LEU A 124 -7.30 -25.93 -7.77
N TYR A 125 -7.23 -24.60 -7.86
CA TYR A 125 -6.58 -23.92 -8.97
C TYR A 125 -5.11 -24.33 -9.11
N TYR A 126 -4.35 -24.29 -8.01
CA TYR A 126 -2.92 -24.60 -8.06
C TYR A 126 -2.63 -26.09 -8.31
N LEU A 127 -3.50 -27.01 -7.84
CA LEU A 127 -3.41 -28.43 -8.19
C LEU A 127 -3.71 -28.69 -9.68
N TRP A 128 -4.67 -27.96 -10.25
CA TRP A 128 -4.94 -28.03 -11.68
C TRP A 128 -3.75 -27.53 -12.50
N LEU A 129 -3.11 -26.43 -12.06
CA LEU A 129 -1.92 -25.89 -12.70
C LEU A 129 -0.72 -26.84 -12.61
N GLU A 130 -0.49 -27.46 -11.45
CA GLU A 130 0.54 -28.50 -11.27
C GLU A 130 0.38 -29.64 -12.27
N ARG A 131 -0.87 -30.10 -12.46
CA ARG A 131 -1.16 -31.18 -13.41
C ARG A 131 -0.93 -30.80 -14.86
N ALA A 132 -1.02 -29.52 -15.20
CA ALA A 132 -0.81 -29.02 -16.55
C ALA A 132 0.68 -28.89 -16.92
N LEU A 133 1.60 -29.10 -15.98
CA LEU A 133 3.03 -28.99 -16.23
C LEU A 133 3.54 -30.08 -17.20
N PRO A 134 4.55 -29.77 -18.03
CA PRO A 134 5.17 -30.75 -18.93
C PRO A 134 5.76 -31.96 -18.20
N GLU A 135 5.82 -33.11 -18.88
CA GLU A 135 6.48 -34.30 -18.34
C GLU A 135 7.94 -34.00 -17.96
N GLY A 136 8.32 -34.37 -16.73
CA GLY A 136 9.66 -34.15 -16.18
C GLY A 136 9.88 -32.83 -15.45
N ALA A 137 8.91 -31.90 -15.46
CA ALA A 137 8.99 -30.68 -14.66
C ALA A 137 8.78 -30.97 -13.16
N ASP A 138 9.67 -30.46 -12.30
CA ASP A 138 9.54 -30.56 -10.83
C ASP A 138 8.69 -29.38 -10.32
N PRO A 139 7.42 -29.60 -9.91
CA PRO A 139 6.48 -28.52 -9.59
C PRO A 139 6.94 -27.65 -8.41
N ARG A 140 7.80 -28.19 -7.53
CA ARG A 140 8.29 -27.49 -6.32
C ARG A 140 9.52 -26.62 -6.56
N LYS A 141 10.09 -26.65 -7.77
CA LYS A 141 11.26 -25.83 -8.13
C LYS A 141 10.88 -24.83 -9.20
N ALA A 142 11.29 -23.58 -9.01
CA ALA A 142 11.23 -22.54 -10.02
C ALA A 142 12.53 -21.73 -9.98
N SER A 143 12.95 -21.24 -11.12
CA SER A 143 14.07 -20.33 -11.34
C SER A 143 13.60 -18.89 -11.49
N LEU A 144 14.54 -17.95 -11.58
CA LEU A 144 14.22 -16.53 -11.80
C LEU A 144 13.75 -16.25 -13.24
N ASP A 145 14.09 -17.13 -14.18
CA ASP A 145 13.70 -17.02 -15.59
C ASP A 145 12.27 -17.54 -15.83
N ASP A 146 11.67 -18.19 -14.83
CA ASP A 146 10.28 -18.65 -14.90
C ASP A 146 9.29 -17.49 -14.64
N ASP A 147 8.17 -17.54 -15.36
CA ASP A 147 7.01 -16.67 -15.17
C ASP A 147 6.56 -16.61 -13.70
N LEU A 148 5.91 -15.50 -13.30
CA LEU A 148 5.51 -15.28 -11.90
C LEU A 148 4.60 -16.40 -11.36
N GLU A 149 3.67 -16.87 -12.18
CA GLU A 149 2.74 -17.94 -11.81
C GLU A 149 3.49 -19.25 -11.45
N ARG A 150 4.56 -19.55 -12.20
CA ARG A 150 5.38 -20.75 -11.99
C ARG A 150 6.18 -20.69 -10.70
N ARG A 151 6.72 -19.52 -10.38
CA ARG A 151 7.42 -19.24 -9.11
C ARG A 151 6.47 -19.30 -7.92
N ARG A 152 5.27 -18.75 -8.07
CA ARG A 152 4.22 -18.81 -7.05
C ARG A 152 3.80 -20.25 -6.75
N LEU A 153 3.53 -21.04 -7.79
CA LEU A 153 3.17 -22.46 -7.63
C LEU A 153 4.23 -23.23 -6.84
N ALA A 154 5.51 -23.07 -7.20
CA ALA A 154 6.61 -23.72 -6.51
C ALA A 154 6.69 -23.33 -5.02
N SER A 155 6.51 -22.04 -4.73
CA SER A 155 6.49 -21.50 -3.36
C SER A 155 5.32 -22.08 -2.54
N LEU A 156 4.11 -22.10 -3.10
CA LEU A 156 2.90 -22.60 -2.44
C LEU A 156 2.97 -24.10 -2.16
N LEU A 157 3.47 -24.90 -3.11
CA LEU A 157 3.65 -26.34 -2.92
C LEU A 157 4.74 -26.66 -1.89
N SER A 158 5.73 -25.78 -1.72
CA SER A 158 6.79 -25.93 -0.72
C SER A 158 6.32 -25.56 0.69
N ARG A 159 5.55 -24.48 0.82
CA ARG A 159 4.97 -23.99 2.09
C ARG A 159 3.79 -24.84 2.58
N GLY A 160 3.05 -25.45 1.65
CA GLY A 160 1.80 -26.16 1.92
C GLY A 160 0.57 -25.26 1.77
N MET A 161 -0.43 -25.76 1.05
CA MET A 161 -1.65 -25.01 0.69
C MET A 161 -2.71 -24.96 1.81
N GLU A 162 -2.47 -25.64 2.93
CA GLU A 162 -3.36 -25.62 4.11
C GLU A 162 -3.10 -24.42 5.01
N SER A 163 -1.96 -23.73 4.84
CA SER A 163 -1.60 -22.57 5.65
C SER A 163 -2.35 -21.31 5.17
N ALA A 164 -2.84 -20.51 6.12
CA ALA A 164 -3.40 -19.20 5.79
C ALA A 164 -2.33 -18.32 5.11
N THR A 165 -2.70 -17.63 4.05
CA THR A 165 -1.87 -16.61 3.39
C THR A 165 -1.70 -15.41 4.32
N GLY A 166 -2.79 -15.00 4.97
CA GLY A 166 -2.87 -13.83 5.84
C GLY A 166 -4.24 -13.74 6.51
N TYR A 167 -4.51 -12.61 7.15
CA TYR A 167 -5.78 -12.34 7.82
C TYR A 167 -6.54 -11.18 7.18
N ILE A 168 -7.86 -11.26 7.24
CA ILE A 168 -8.81 -10.31 6.66
C ILE A 168 -9.68 -9.80 7.79
N LEU A 169 -9.70 -8.48 7.96
CA LEU A 169 -10.58 -7.77 8.87
C LEU A 169 -11.52 -6.89 8.05
N PRO A 170 -12.77 -7.33 7.81
CA PRO A 170 -13.80 -6.46 7.25
C PRO A 170 -13.98 -5.26 8.17
N VAL A 171 -13.84 -4.04 7.66
CA VAL A 171 -13.87 -2.84 8.49
C VAL A 171 -14.46 -1.67 7.73
N GLU A 172 -15.40 -0.98 8.37
CA GLU A 172 -15.96 0.29 7.93
C GLU A 172 -16.23 1.17 9.15
N PHE A 173 -16.34 2.47 8.94
CA PHE A 173 -16.77 3.41 9.96
C PHE A 173 -18.23 3.79 9.68
N ASP A 174 -19.11 3.64 10.68
CA ASP A 174 -20.56 3.89 10.51
C ASP A 174 -20.99 5.35 10.74
N GLY A 175 -20.04 6.21 11.12
CA GLY A 175 -20.26 7.61 11.52
C GLY A 175 -20.07 7.84 13.03
N GLN A 176 -20.04 6.78 13.84
CA GLN A 176 -19.83 6.85 15.29
C GLN A 176 -18.69 5.93 15.75
N GLU A 177 -18.66 4.70 15.24
CA GLU A 177 -17.70 3.67 15.66
C GLU A 177 -17.23 2.81 14.48
N TRP A 178 -16.13 2.10 14.70
CA TRP A 178 -15.67 1.09 13.75
C TRP A 178 -16.56 -0.14 13.83
N ARG A 179 -17.04 -0.58 12.67
CA ARG A 179 -17.84 -1.80 12.53
C ARG A 179 -17.13 -2.83 11.70
N SER A 180 -17.46 -4.07 12.00
CA SER A 180 -16.99 -5.25 11.28
C SER A 180 -18.12 -6.25 11.09
N SER A 181 -17.88 -7.27 10.28
CA SER A 181 -18.81 -8.36 10.06
C SER A 181 -18.05 -9.63 9.69
N ARG A 182 -18.67 -10.79 9.93
CA ARG A 182 -18.17 -12.03 9.33
C ARG A 182 -18.54 -12.08 7.87
N TRP A 183 -17.67 -12.68 7.07
CA TRP A 183 -17.98 -12.94 5.67
C TRP A 183 -18.59 -14.33 5.55
N PRO A 184 -19.89 -14.44 5.23
CA PRO A 184 -20.59 -15.72 5.22
C PRO A 184 -20.27 -16.49 3.93
N MET A 185 -19.04 -16.98 3.80
CA MET A 185 -18.60 -17.75 2.64
C MET A 185 -19.29 -19.12 2.61
N ARG A 186 -19.68 -19.59 1.42
CA ARG A 186 -20.39 -20.86 1.23
C ARG A 186 -19.65 -22.08 1.82
N GLY A 187 -18.32 -22.05 1.83
CA GLY A 187 -17.47 -23.11 2.40
C GLY A 187 -16.90 -22.80 3.78
N GLY A 188 -17.30 -21.69 4.41
CA GLY A 188 -16.73 -21.21 5.68
C GLY A 188 -15.27 -20.71 5.60
N LEU A 189 -14.61 -20.88 4.46
CA LEU A 189 -13.26 -20.41 4.18
C LEU A 189 -13.29 -19.24 3.19
N ILE A 190 -12.40 -18.26 3.38
CA ILE A 190 -12.18 -17.19 2.42
C ILE A 190 -11.04 -17.62 1.49
N THR A 191 -11.39 -18.06 0.29
CA THR A 191 -10.43 -18.41 -0.76
C THR A 191 -10.14 -17.19 -1.62
N LEU A 192 -8.86 -16.80 -1.70
CA LEU A 192 -8.39 -15.69 -2.50
C LEU A 192 -8.44 -16.02 -3.98
N ILE A 193 -8.69 -15.01 -4.81
CA ILE A 193 -8.54 -15.09 -6.26
C ILE A 193 -7.07 -15.42 -6.56
N PRO A 194 -6.76 -16.41 -7.41
CA PRO A 194 -5.39 -16.71 -7.80
C PRO A 194 -4.68 -15.52 -8.46
N GLY A 195 -3.41 -15.32 -8.14
CA GLY A 195 -2.56 -14.31 -8.78
C GLY A 195 -1.55 -13.67 -7.83
N ASP A 196 -0.62 -12.89 -8.38
CA ASP A 196 0.58 -12.39 -7.67
C ASP A 196 0.47 -11.06 -6.95
N SER A 197 -0.67 -10.39 -7.07
CA SER A 197 -0.97 -9.18 -6.31
C SER A 197 -1.12 -9.44 -4.80
N ALA A 198 -1.03 -8.38 -4.01
CA ALA A 198 -1.34 -8.40 -2.59
C ALA A 198 -2.71 -9.04 -2.31
N MET A 199 -2.86 -9.74 -1.18
CA MET A 199 -4.10 -10.45 -0.85
C MET A 199 -5.35 -9.57 -0.88
N GLY A 200 -5.21 -8.27 -0.54
CA GLY A 200 -6.31 -7.31 -0.55
C GLY A 200 -6.90 -7.03 -1.94
N TYR A 201 -6.11 -7.15 -3.01
CA TYR A 201 -6.60 -7.08 -4.40
C TYR A 201 -7.23 -8.38 -4.88
N ARG A 202 -7.06 -9.47 -4.13
CA ARG A 202 -7.49 -10.83 -4.48
C ARG A 202 -8.68 -11.30 -3.64
N LEU A 203 -9.36 -10.39 -2.94
CA LEU A 203 -10.50 -10.72 -2.10
C LEU A 203 -11.70 -11.15 -2.97
N PRO A 204 -12.41 -12.25 -2.62
CA PRO A 204 -13.53 -12.76 -3.40
C PRO A 204 -14.84 -12.00 -3.12
N LEU A 205 -14.84 -10.68 -3.33
CA LEU A 205 -15.97 -9.80 -2.98
C LEU A 205 -17.28 -10.15 -3.72
N ASN A 206 -17.19 -10.75 -4.91
CA ASN A 206 -18.35 -11.20 -5.69
C ASN A 206 -19.06 -12.42 -5.06
N SER A 207 -18.40 -13.11 -4.13
CA SER A 207 -18.96 -14.25 -3.40
C SER A 207 -19.76 -13.84 -2.17
N LEU A 208 -19.70 -12.56 -1.78
CA LEU A 208 -20.45 -12.01 -0.65
C LEU A 208 -21.92 -11.76 -1.01
N PRO A 209 -22.86 -11.82 -0.04
CA PRO A 209 -24.28 -11.53 -0.26
C PRO A 209 -24.51 -10.22 -1.01
N PRO A 210 -25.41 -10.17 -2.01
CA PRO A 210 -25.57 -9.02 -2.88
C PRO A 210 -25.90 -7.74 -2.10
N LEU A 211 -25.32 -6.63 -2.54
CA LEU A 211 -25.63 -5.30 -1.99
C LEU A 211 -27.07 -4.91 -2.29
N THR A 212 -27.75 -4.35 -1.30
CA THR A 212 -28.97 -3.57 -1.56
C THR A 212 -28.60 -2.16 -2.03
N GLU A 213 -29.54 -1.45 -2.68
CA GLU A 213 -29.26 -0.08 -3.15
C GLU A 213 -28.92 0.89 -2.00
N ASP A 214 -29.52 0.68 -0.82
CA ASP A 214 -29.30 1.48 0.38
C ASP A 214 -27.91 1.24 1.02
N GLU A 215 -27.22 0.15 0.67
CA GLU A 215 -25.88 -0.18 1.17
C GLU A 215 -24.75 0.43 0.33
N ARG A 216 -25.08 1.13 -0.77
CA ARG A 216 -24.09 1.79 -1.62
C ARG A 216 -23.42 2.94 -0.88
N VAL A 217 -22.09 2.88 -0.82
CA VAL A 217 -21.27 3.94 -0.23
C VAL A 217 -21.28 5.15 -1.16
N VAL A 218 -21.70 6.30 -0.65
CA VAL A 218 -21.68 7.58 -1.35
C VAL A 218 -20.33 8.24 -1.14
N GLU A 219 -19.71 8.74 -2.21
CA GLU A 219 -18.48 9.52 -2.11
C GLU A 219 -18.76 10.86 -1.41
N ARG A 220 -17.78 11.34 -0.63
CA ARG A 220 -17.89 12.62 0.07
C ARG A 220 -17.95 13.77 -0.94
N ASP A 221 -18.78 14.77 -0.66
CA ASP A 221 -18.86 15.98 -1.49
C ASP A 221 -17.52 16.75 -1.45
N PRO A 222 -16.89 17.02 -2.61
CA PRO A 222 -15.65 17.80 -2.68
C PRO A 222 -15.72 19.22 -2.09
N PHE A 223 -16.92 19.83 -2.05
CA PHE A 223 -17.17 21.20 -1.58
C PHE A 223 -17.68 21.28 -0.15
N GLU A 224 -17.88 20.15 0.52
CA GLU A 224 -18.26 20.14 1.93
C GLU A 224 -17.20 20.86 2.78
N PRO A 225 -17.60 21.75 3.71
CA PRO A 225 -16.68 22.33 4.67
C PRO A 225 -15.92 21.26 5.45
N ARG A 226 -14.60 21.45 5.61
CA ARG A 226 -13.74 20.51 6.31
C ARG A 226 -13.25 21.12 7.61
N GLU A 227 -13.44 20.39 8.69
CA GLU A 227 -12.88 20.72 10.00
C GLU A 227 -11.41 20.28 10.07
N PRO A 228 -10.63 20.78 11.04
CA PRO A 228 -9.28 20.29 11.27
C PRO A 228 -9.26 18.77 11.50
N LEU A 229 -8.22 18.11 10.98
CA LEU A 229 -8.05 16.67 11.19
C LEU A 229 -7.77 16.37 12.66
N PRO A 230 -8.20 15.21 13.19
CA PRO A 230 -7.82 14.77 14.53
C PRO A 230 -6.31 14.78 14.71
N VAL A 231 -5.87 15.26 15.86
CA VAL A 231 -4.50 15.09 16.33
C VAL A 231 -4.53 13.97 17.36
N PHE A 232 -3.74 12.93 17.13
CA PHE A 232 -3.66 11.78 18.02
C PHE A 232 -2.30 11.76 18.68
N ALA A 233 -2.26 11.76 20.02
CA ALA A 233 -1.02 11.56 20.75
C ALA A 233 -0.63 10.08 20.74
N ILE A 234 0.68 9.79 20.79
CA ILE A 234 1.18 8.43 20.91
C ILE A 234 0.76 7.87 22.29
N GLY A 235 0.00 6.78 22.29
CA GLY A 235 -0.46 6.08 23.51
C GLY A 235 -1.89 6.38 23.95
N GLU A 236 -2.63 7.24 23.25
CA GLU A 236 -4.09 7.34 23.43
C GLU A 236 -4.80 6.26 22.62
N GLU A 237 -5.82 5.60 23.19
CA GLU A 237 -6.63 4.61 22.47
C GLU A 237 -7.44 5.29 21.37
N ALA A 238 -7.24 4.88 20.11
CA ALA A 238 -7.86 5.46 18.91
C ALA A 238 -9.40 5.50 18.99
N ALA A 239 -10.01 4.53 19.67
CA ALA A 239 -11.45 4.47 19.88
C ALA A 239 -11.99 5.67 20.68
N THR A 240 -11.21 6.25 21.59
CA THR A 240 -11.68 7.32 22.49
C THR A 240 -11.78 8.67 21.78
N THR A 241 -10.80 9.00 20.93
CA THR A 241 -10.72 10.31 20.26
C THR A 241 -11.67 10.39 19.08
N VAL A 242 -11.86 9.29 18.32
CA VAL A 242 -12.82 9.22 17.22
C VAL A 242 -14.27 9.24 17.75
N ALA A 243 -14.56 8.52 18.84
CA ALA A 243 -15.87 8.57 19.49
C ALA A 243 -16.17 9.96 20.09
N GLN A 244 -15.16 10.65 20.66
CA GLN A 244 -15.33 12.01 21.19
C GLN A 244 -15.52 13.06 20.10
N GLN A 245 -14.87 12.94 18.94
CA GLN A 245 -15.10 13.83 17.80
C GLN A 245 -16.42 13.55 17.08
N ALA A 246 -16.83 12.28 16.96
CA ALA A 246 -18.12 11.88 16.42
C ALA A 246 -19.31 12.38 17.29
N LEU A 247 -19.12 12.50 18.61
CA LEU A 247 -20.16 13.04 19.51
C LEU A 247 -20.49 14.52 19.23
N GLN A 248 -19.57 15.28 18.62
CA GLN A 248 -19.77 16.71 18.32
C GLN A 248 -20.40 16.95 16.94
N GLN A 249 -20.34 15.96 16.03
CA GLN A 249 -20.78 16.10 14.64
C GLN A 249 -21.61 14.88 14.20
N GLN A 250 -22.89 14.83 14.58
CA GLN A 250 -24.00 14.42 13.70
C GLN A 250 -25.34 14.33 14.44
N LYS A 251 -26.21 15.32 14.18
CA LYS A 251 -27.64 15.05 13.96
C LYS A 251 -27.76 14.63 12.50
N SER A 252 -28.23 13.39 12.29
CA SER A 252 -28.65 12.73 11.03
C SER A 252 -27.79 11.50 10.68
N ALA A 253 -27.87 10.45 11.50
CA ALA A 253 -27.42 9.12 11.09
C ALA A 253 -28.50 8.48 10.21
N VAL A 254 -28.09 8.02 9.03
CA VAL A 254 -28.89 7.14 8.18
C VAL A 254 -28.97 5.78 8.89
N ASN A 255 -30.20 5.39 9.23
CA ASN A 255 -30.51 4.08 9.81
C ASN A 255 -30.39 3.00 8.74
N GLY A 256 -29.32 2.21 8.80
CA GLY A 256 -29.22 0.94 8.08
C GLY A 256 -28.04 0.13 8.60
N SER A 257 -28.27 -0.87 9.45
CA SER A 257 -27.20 -1.81 9.79
C SER A 257 -26.91 -2.67 8.56
N LYS A 258 -25.77 -2.45 7.91
CA LYS A 258 -25.31 -3.35 6.86
C LYS A 258 -25.11 -4.74 7.44
N SER A 259 -25.62 -5.76 6.76
CA SER A 259 -25.44 -7.15 7.22
C SER A 259 -24.02 -7.66 6.97
N VAL A 260 -23.33 -7.10 5.97
CA VAL A 260 -21.98 -7.48 5.55
C VAL A 260 -21.18 -6.24 5.17
N VAL A 261 -20.07 -6.03 5.87
CA VAL A 261 -19.03 -5.04 5.56
C VAL A 261 -18.15 -5.57 4.44
N ARG A 262 -18.02 -4.85 3.33
CA ARG A 262 -17.29 -5.32 2.13
C ARG A 262 -15.87 -4.80 2.01
N THR A 263 -15.58 -3.65 2.63
CA THR A 263 -14.23 -3.11 2.75
C THR A 263 -13.47 -3.93 3.79
N ALA A 264 -12.20 -4.26 3.53
CA ALA A 264 -11.41 -5.04 4.45
C ALA A 264 -9.96 -4.60 4.49
N LEU A 265 -9.43 -4.51 5.70
CA LEU A 265 -7.99 -4.43 5.96
C LEU A 265 -7.42 -5.83 5.92
N CYS A 266 -6.31 -6.02 5.21
CA CYS A 266 -5.65 -7.33 5.13
C CYS A 266 -4.24 -7.30 5.71
N LEU A 267 -3.86 -8.37 6.40
CA LEU A 267 -2.54 -8.54 7.02
C LEU A 267 -1.85 -9.73 6.37
N GLU A 268 -0.80 -9.47 5.59
CA GLU A 268 -0.09 -10.49 4.82
C GLU A 268 1.40 -10.51 5.17
N PRO A 269 1.92 -11.58 5.78
CA PRO A 269 3.37 -11.77 5.91
C PRO A 269 3.96 -12.16 4.54
N ARG A 270 4.87 -11.34 4.02
CA ARG A 270 5.59 -11.61 2.76
C ARG A 270 7.06 -11.28 2.92
N GLU A 271 7.92 -12.22 2.51
CA GLU A 271 9.39 -12.06 2.55
C GLU A 271 9.91 -11.54 3.91
N GLY A 272 9.35 -12.08 5.00
CA GLY A 272 9.74 -11.74 6.37
C GLY A 272 9.25 -10.36 6.86
N LYS A 273 8.32 -9.73 6.15
CA LYS A 273 7.72 -8.42 6.49
C LYS A 273 6.21 -8.57 6.63
N LEU A 274 5.60 -7.74 7.47
CA LEU A 274 4.14 -7.68 7.60
C LEU A 274 3.59 -6.56 6.73
N HIS A 275 2.84 -6.92 5.69
CA HIS A 275 2.16 -5.98 4.82
C HIS A 275 0.72 -5.76 5.29
N LEU A 276 0.34 -4.49 5.43
CA LEU A 276 -1.00 -4.06 5.79
C LEU A 276 -1.64 -3.40 4.58
N PHE A 277 -2.57 -4.13 3.97
CA PHE A 277 -3.38 -3.62 2.88
C PHE A 277 -4.54 -2.81 3.46
N LEU A 278 -4.53 -1.50 3.25
CA LEU A 278 -5.58 -0.61 3.71
C LEU A 278 -6.80 -0.69 2.79
N PRO A 279 -8.02 -0.72 3.37
CA PRO A 279 -9.25 -0.68 2.60
C PRO A 279 -9.49 0.71 2.00
N PRO A 280 -10.34 0.82 0.97
CA PRO A 280 -10.82 2.13 0.54
C PRO A 280 -11.68 2.75 1.64
N VAL A 281 -11.42 4.01 1.95
CA VAL A 281 -12.21 4.81 2.89
C VAL A 281 -12.64 6.12 2.23
N THR A 282 -13.82 6.60 2.57
CA THR A 282 -14.41 7.79 1.94
C THR A 282 -13.98 9.09 2.58
N HIS A 283 -13.65 9.07 3.88
CA HIS A 283 -13.32 10.24 4.68
C HIS A 283 -11.86 10.16 5.12
N LEU A 284 -11.13 11.28 4.98
CA LEU A 284 -9.73 11.35 5.37
C LEU A 284 -9.56 11.16 6.89
N GLU A 285 -10.50 11.67 7.68
CA GLU A 285 -10.55 11.53 9.14
C GLU A 285 -10.47 10.05 9.54
N ASN A 286 -11.24 9.20 8.85
CA ASN A 286 -11.25 7.76 9.09
C ASN A 286 -9.94 7.10 8.65
N TYR A 287 -9.33 7.59 7.57
CA TYR A 287 -8.01 7.11 7.14
C TYR A 287 -6.95 7.43 8.20
N VAL A 288 -6.89 8.68 8.70
CA VAL A 288 -5.93 9.10 9.73
C VAL A 288 -6.14 8.29 11.02
N ALA A 289 -7.39 8.09 11.44
CA ALA A 289 -7.71 7.27 12.60
C ALA A 289 -7.27 5.80 12.42
N LEU A 290 -7.46 5.23 11.22
CA LEU A 290 -7.03 3.87 10.93
C LEU A 290 -5.50 3.74 10.93
N ILE A 291 -4.79 4.70 10.35
CA ILE A 291 -3.31 4.75 10.38
C ILE A 291 -2.81 4.86 11.82
N HIS A 292 -3.42 5.70 12.64
CA HIS A 292 -3.06 5.82 14.05
C HIS A 292 -3.28 4.51 14.80
N ALA A 293 -4.41 3.83 14.61
CA ALA A 293 -4.66 2.51 15.22
C ALA A 293 -3.63 1.45 14.77
N VAL A 294 -3.20 1.50 13.49
CA VAL A 294 -2.15 0.65 12.94
C VAL A 294 -0.79 0.97 13.58
N GLU A 295 -0.40 2.24 13.67
CA GLU A 295 0.87 2.66 14.28
C GLU A 295 0.91 2.31 15.77
N ALA A 296 -0.18 2.55 16.50
CA ALA A 296 -0.31 2.16 17.91
C ALA A 296 -0.16 0.64 18.09
N THR A 297 -0.74 -0.16 17.19
CA THR A 297 -0.60 -1.62 17.20
C THR A 297 0.83 -2.05 16.91
N ALA A 298 1.46 -1.46 15.88
CA ALA A 298 2.85 -1.72 15.52
C ALA A 298 3.80 -1.37 16.67
N SER A 299 3.55 -0.25 17.35
CA SER A 299 4.32 0.19 18.52
C SER A 299 4.15 -0.76 19.70
N ALA A 300 2.90 -1.14 20.03
CA ALA A 300 2.62 -2.06 21.14
C ALA A 300 3.26 -3.43 20.95
N LEU A 301 3.35 -3.91 19.71
CA LEU A 301 3.92 -5.22 19.38
C LEU A 301 5.40 -5.16 18.97
N GLN A 302 5.95 -3.97 18.77
CA GLN A 302 7.29 -3.76 18.20
C GLN A 302 7.46 -4.49 16.86
N LEU A 303 6.43 -4.41 16.01
CA LEU A 303 6.37 -5.05 14.70
C LEU A 303 6.34 -3.98 13.60
N PRO A 304 7.47 -3.72 12.92
CA PRO A 304 7.49 -2.83 11.77
C PRO A 304 6.63 -3.35 10.62
N VAL A 305 5.91 -2.45 9.96
CA VAL A 305 4.93 -2.79 8.92
C VAL A 305 5.18 -2.08 7.60
N VAL A 306 4.70 -2.68 6.52
CA VAL A 306 4.63 -2.06 5.19
C VAL A 306 3.17 -1.68 4.95
N ILE A 307 2.91 -0.40 4.69
CA ILE A 307 1.56 0.09 4.36
C ILE A 307 1.36 0.06 2.85
N GLU A 308 0.27 -0.55 2.40
CA GLU A 308 -0.10 -0.69 0.99
C GLU A 308 -1.63 -0.68 0.80
N GLY A 309 -2.08 -0.88 -0.44
CA GLY A 309 -3.50 -0.96 -0.77
C GLY A 309 -4.03 0.37 -1.30
N TYR A 310 -5.15 0.82 -0.76
CA TYR A 310 -5.80 2.05 -1.21
C TYR A 310 -5.16 3.29 -0.57
N GLU A 311 -4.81 4.27 -1.41
CA GLU A 311 -4.31 5.58 -0.97
C GLU A 311 -5.35 6.33 -0.11
N PRO A 312 -4.93 7.32 0.70
CA PRO A 312 -5.85 8.24 1.34
C PRO A 312 -6.80 8.89 0.30
N PRO A 313 -8.06 9.16 0.67
CA PRO A 313 -8.98 9.87 -0.21
C PRO A 313 -8.45 11.27 -0.54
N LYS A 314 -8.83 11.78 -1.71
CA LYS A 314 -8.41 13.12 -2.16
C LYS A 314 -8.91 14.19 -1.20
N ASP A 315 -7.99 14.94 -0.61
CA ASP A 315 -8.30 16.00 0.35
C ASP A 315 -7.24 17.10 0.30
N ALA A 316 -7.64 18.36 0.43
CA ALA A 316 -6.73 19.50 0.39
C ALA A 316 -5.82 19.60 1.64
N ARG A 317 -6.17 18.91 2.73
CA ARG A 317 -5.38 18.85 3.97
C ARG A 317 -4.19 17.90 3.87
N LEU A 318 -4.04 17.19 2.76
CA LEU A 318 -2.88 16.34 2.47
C LEU A 318 -2.10 16.84 1.27
N GLN A 319 -0.78 16.71 1.36
CA GLN A 319 0.13 16.71 0.23
C GLN A 319 0.70 15.32 0.02
N LYS A 320 1.15 15.06 -1.21
CA LYS A 320 1.80 13.81 -1.57
C LYS A 320 2.89 14.00 -2.61
N LEU A 321 3.87 13.12 -2.59
CA LEU A 321 4.81 12.89 -3.69
C LEU A 321 4.79 11.40 -4.03
N LEU A 322 4.93 11.07 -5.32
CA LEU A 322 4.91 9.70 -5.82
C LEU A 322 6.14 9.43 -6.68
N LEU A 323 6.76 8.27 -6.49
CA LEU A 323 7.79 7.72 -7.36
C LEU A 323 7.19 6.54 -8.12
N THR A 324 7.29 6.55 -9.44
CA THR A 324 6.79 5.46 -10.28
C THR A 324 7.85 5.04 -11.30
N PRO A 325 7.87 3.77 -11.71
CA PRO A 325 8.78 3.30 -12.73
C PRO A 325 8.15 3.47 -14.11
N ASP A 326 8.94 4.01 -15.02
CA ASP A 326 8.67 3.98 -16.45
C ASP A 326 9.80 3.26 -17.19
N PRO A 327 9.59 2.83 -18.44
CA PRO A 327 10.62 2.17 -19.22
C PRO A 327 11.90 3.00 -19.22
N GLY A 328 12.96 2.42 -18.65
CA GLY A 328 14.26 3.06 -18.54
C GLY A 328 14.43 4.17 -17.50
N VAL A 329 13.39 4.61 -16.78
CA VAL A 329 13.49 5.72 -15.81
C VAL A 329 12.70 5.49 -14.52
N ILE A 330 13.00 6.29 -13.50
CA ILE A 330 12.14 6.54 -12.34
C ILE A 330 11.55 7.95 -12.51
N GLU A 331 10.24 8.06 -12.52
CA GLU A 331 9.52 9.33 -12.55
C GLU A 331 9.17 9.76 -11.12
N VAL A 332 9.40 11.03 -10.80
CA VAL A 332 9.06 11.63 -9.50
C VAL A 332 7.98 12.68 -9.70
N ASN A 333 6.77 12.38 -9.21
CA ASN A 333 5.67 13.33 -9.16
C ASN A 333 5.79 14.15 -7.87
N ILE A 334 6.25 15.40 -7.98
CA ILE A 334 6.44 16.29 -6.84
C ILE A 334 5.14 17.00 -6.44
N HIS A 335 4.99 17.30 -5.16
CA HIS A 335 3.85 18.04 -4.64
C HIS A 335 3.78 19.47 -5.23
N PRO A 336 2.58 20.07 -5.35
CA PRO A 336 2.44 21.41 -5.90
C PRO A 336 3.08 22.47 -5.01
N ALA A 337 3.83 23.39 -5.63
CA ALA A 337 4.32 24.61 -4.97
C ALA A 337 3.33 25.78 -5.12
N SER A 338 3.25 26.61 -4.07
CA SER A 338 2.39 27.79 -3.95
C SER A 338 3.01 29.07 -4.55
N HIS A 339 4.34 29.16 -4.58
CA HIS A 339 5.07 30.27 -5.19
C HIS A 339 6.37 29.81 -5.87
N TRP A 340 7.01 30.72 -6.61
CA TRP A 340 8.19 30.42 -7.43
C TRP A 340 9.39 29.94 -6.59
N ASP A 341 9.71 30.63 -5.49
CA ASP A 341 10.87 30.26 -4.67
C ASP A 341 10.72 28.85 -4.06
N GLU A 342 9.51 28.45 -3.68
CA GLU A 342 9.20 27.10 -3.22
C GLU A 342 9.40 26.08 -4.35
N LEU A 343 8.95 26.40 -5.57
CA LEU A 343 9.17 25.53 -6.74
C LEU A 343 10.66 25.31 -7.00
N VAL A 344 11.47 26.38 -6.98
CA VAL A 344 12.92 26.29 -7.19
C VAL A 344 13.56 25.43 -6.10
N HIS A 345 13.26 25.71 -4.83
CA HIS A 345 13.77 24.94 -3.70
C HIS A 345 13.42 23.45 -3.78
N ASN A 346 12.16 23.14 -4.11
CA ASN A 346 11.68 21.76 -4.22
C ASN A 346 12.41 20.99 -5.34
N ILE A 347 12.65 21.63 -6.49
CA ILE A 347 13.36 21.02 -7.61
C ILE A 347 14.85 20.86 -7.29
N GLU A 348 15.52 21.89 -6.76
CA GLU A 348 16.94 21.80 -6.38
C GLU A 348 17.18 20.69 -5.34
N THR A 349 16.33 20.63 -4.32
CA THR A 349 16.38 19.59 -3.27
C THR A 349 16.20 18.20 -3.87
N LEU A 350 15.24 18.03 -4.79
CA LEU A 350 15.00 16.75 -5.44
C LEU A 350 16.23 16.28 -6.24
N TYR A 351 16.83 17.16 -7.04
CA TYR A 351 18.02 16.82 -7.83
C TYR A 351 19.22 16.50 -6.94
N GLU A 352 19.42 17.24 -5.85
CA GLU A 352 20.46 16.95 -4.87
C GLU A 352 20.25 15.57 -4.23
N GLN A 353 19.04 15.26 -3.76
CA GLN A 353 18.75 13.96 -3.15
C GLN A 353 18.84 12.80 -4.16
N ALA A 354 18.45 13.01 -5.41
CA ALA A 354 18.65 12.04 -6.49
C ALA A 354 20.15 11.76 -6.68
N GLN A 355 20.98 12.80 -6.76
CA GLN A 355 22.43 12.62 -6.88
C GLN A 355 23.02 11.86 -5.68
N GLN A 356 22.58 12.17 -4.46
CA GLN A 356 23.02 11.45 -3.24
C GLN A 356 22.58 9.98 -3.20
N THR A 357 21.59 9.59 -4.02
CA THR A 357 21.16 8.20 -4.22
C THR A 357 21.74 7.58 -5.48
N ARG A 358 22.72 8.22 -6.12
CA ARG A 358 23.35 7.74 -7.36
C ARG A 358 22.35 7.64 -8.52
N LEU A 359 21.42 8.59 -8.55
CA LEU A 359 20.49 8.84 -9.64
C LEU A 359 20.83 10.17 -10.33
N GLY A 360 20.67 10.22 -11.65
CA GLY A 360 20.92 11.41 -12.48
C GLY A 360 19.79 11.65 -13.49
N ALA A 361 19.65 12.89 -13.94
CA ALA A 361 18.66 13.31 -14.95
C ALA A 361 19.24 13.34 -16.39
N GLU A 362 20.44 12.79 -16.56
CA GLU A 362 21.21 12.83 -17.80
C GLU A 362 21.51 11.41 -18.26
N LYS A 363 21.27 11.13 -19.55
CA LYS A 363 21.62 9.87 -20.20
C LYS A 363 22.65 10.11 -21.30
N PHE A 364 23.71 9.31 -21.31
CA PHE A 364 24.69 9.30 -22.39
C PHE A 364 24.43 8.09 -23.28
N MET A 365 24.31 8.33 -24.58
CA MET A 365 24.22 7.27 -25.58
C MET A 365 25.59 6.60 -25.77
N LEU A 366 25.62 5.38 -26.32
CA LEU A 366 26.87 4.63 -26.60
C LEU A 366 27.86 5.40 -27.49
N ASP A 367 27.40 6.40 -28.26
CA ASP A 367 28.22 7.28 -29.08
C ASP A 367 28.71 8.55 -28.34
N GLY A 368 28.47 8.65 -27.03
CA GLY A 368 28.88 9.76 -26.17
C GLY A 368 27.97 10.99 -26.24
N ARG A 369 26.84 10.94 -26.96
CA ARG A 369 25.89 12.06 -27.01
C ARG A 369 25.10 12.16 -25.71
N HIS A 370 25.04 13.39 -25.19
CA HIS A 370 24.23 13.74 -24.04
C HIS A 370 22.75 13.90 -24.44
N THR A 371 21.85 13.27 -23.70
CA THR A 371 20.40 13.34 -23.86
C THR A 371 19.74 13.43 -22.49
N GLY A 372 18.71 14.27 -22.34
CA GLY A 372 17.91 14.30 -21.11
C GLY A 372 17.13 12.99 -20.94
N THR A 373 16.79 12.63 -19.70
CA THR A 373 16.01 11.43 -19.34
C THR A 373 14.52 11.53 -19.68
N GLY A 374 14.04 12.67 -20.17
CA GLY A 374 12.62 12.93 -20.43
C GLY A 374 12.13 12.52 -21.82
N ALA A 375 11.01 11.79 -21.84
CA ALA A 375 10.14 11.68 -23.00
C ALA A 375 9.55 13.06 -23.37
N VAL A 376 9.32 13.27 -24.66
CA VAL A 376 8.79 14.51 -25.26
C VAL A 376 7.60 15.05 -24.47
N THR A 377 7.75 16.22 -23.85
CA THR A 377 6.63 17.07 -23.46
C THR A 377 5.91 17.50 -24.74
N THR A 378 4.72 16.96 -24.97
CA THR A 378 3.76 17.49 -25.96
C THR A 378 3.01 18.69 -25.42
#